data_AF-A0ABD0R5R5-F1
#
_entry.id   AF-A0ABD0R5R5-F1
#
_cell.length_a   1.000
_cell.length_b   1.000
_cell.length_c   1.000
_cell.angle_alpha   90.00
_cell.angle_beta   90.00
_cell.angle_gamma   90.00
#
_symmetry.space_group_name_H-M   'P 1'
#
loop_
_entity.id
_entity.type
_entity.pdbx_description
1 polymer ?
#
loop_
_entity_poly.entity_id
_entity_poly.type
_entity_poly.pdbx_seq_one_letter_code
_entity_poly.pdbx_strand_id
1 'polypeptide(L)'
;EMTPVDFSFNRLADPKFLFYDHTLLPDVHAFFRLLALCHTVMAEEKKEGDLVYQAQSPDEGALVTAARNFGFVFRSRKEMGIQKSYELLAILDFNN
;
A
#
# COMPACT_ATOMS: atom_id res chain seq x y z
N GLU A 1 -27.20 11.89 -3.38
CA GLU A 1 -26.27 10.86 -3.91
C GLU A 1 -25.00 10.89 -3.07
N MET A 2 -24.45 9.75 -2.66
CA MET A 2 -23.18 9.69 -1.94
C MET A 2 -22.03 9.75 -2.96
N THR A 3 -21.18 10.77 -2.85
CA THR A 3 -19.97 10.87 -3.67
C THR A 3 -18.85 10.03 -3.07
N PRO A 4 -18.02 9.35 -3.89
CA PRO A 4 -16.87 8.64 -3.39
C PRO A 4 -15.84 9.60 -2.78
N VAL A 5 -15.01 9.10 -1.88
CA VAL A 5 -13.84 9.79 -1.33
C VAL A 5 -12.85 10.07 -2.46
N ASP A 6 -12.29 11.28 -2.48
CA ASP A 6 -11.34 11.70 -3.50
C ASP A 6 -9.94 11.14 -3.22
N PHE A 7 -9.50 10.20 -4.07
CA PHE A 7 -8.15 9.64 -4.08
C PHE A 7 -7.32 10.12 -5.28
N SER A 8 -7.68 11.23 -5.95
CA SER A 8 -6.97 11.76 -7.11
C SER A 8 -5.49 12.10 -6.85
N PHE A 9 -5.12 12.31 -5.58
CA PHE A 9 -3.73 12.47 -5.16
C PHE A 9 -2.88 11.20 -5.36
N ASN A 10 -3.51 10.03 -5.40
CA ASN A 10 -2.86 8.73 -5.50
C ASN A 10 -2.99 8.15 -6.92
N ARG A 11 -2.09 8.56 -7.81
CA ARG A 11 -2.03 8.05 -9.19
C ARG A 11 -1.79 6.55 -9.31
N LEU A 12 -1.33 5.92 -8.23
CA LEU A 12 -1.09 4.49 -8.17
C LEU A 12 -2.32 3.71 -7.67
N ALA A 13 -3.41 4.35 -7.22
CA ALA A 13 -4.63 3.62 -6.88
C ALA A 13 -5.20 2.89 -8.11
N ASP A 14 -5.92 1.78 -7.90
CA ASP A 14 -6.78 1.23 -8.94
C ASP A 14 -7.85 2.27 -9.33
N PRO A 15 -7.98 2.69 -10.60
CA PRO A 15 -8.99 3.65 -11.03
C PRO A 15 -10.44 3.19 -10.78
N LYS A 16 -10.66 1.89 -10.59
CA LYS A 16 -11.97 1.30 -10.27
C LYS A 16 -12.24 1.24 -8.77
N PHE A 17 -11.27 1.61 -7.93
CA PHE A 17 -11.44 1.65 -6.49
C PHE A 17 -12.37 2.80 -6.09
N LEU A 18 -13.58 2.44 -5.65
CA LEU A 18 -14.58 3.37 -5.15
C LEU A 18 -14.83 3.10 -3.66
N PHE A 19 -14.72 4.14 -2.85
CA PHE A 19 -14.91 4.07 -1.41
C PHE A 19 -15.73 5.28 -0.97
N TYR A 20 -16.69 5.08 -0.07
CA TYR A 20 -17.74 6.07 0.20
C TYR A 20 -17.80 6.52 1.68
N ASP A 21 -17.02 5.90 2.56
CA ASP A 21 -16.99 6.28 3.97
C ASP A 21 -15.95 7.38 4.20
N HIS A 22 -16.44 8.61 4.37
CA HIS A 22 -15.61 9.79 4.59
C HIS A 22 -15.03 9.87 6.02
N THR A 23 -15.47 9.01 6.93
CA THR A 23 -15.08 9.05 8.35
C THR A 23 -13.92 8.12 8.71
N LEU A 24 -13.60 7.16 7.84
CA LEU A 24 -12.63 6.11 8.14
C LEU A 24 -11.19 6.64 8.27
N LEU A 25 -10.79 7.64 7.47
CA LEU A 25 -9.39 7.97 7.22
C LEU A 25 -8.54 8.41 8.43
N PRO A 26 -8.99 9.24 9.39
CA PRO A 26 -8.11 9.72 10.45
C PRO A 26 -7.62 8.61 11.40
N ASP A 27 -8.46 7.60 11.70
CA ASP A 27 -8.16 6.61 12.74
C ASP A 27 -7.45 5.34 12.23
N VAL A 28 -7.36 5.17 10.91
CA VAL A 28 -6.83 3.93 10.27
C VAL A 28 -5.43 4.09 9.68
N HIS A 29 -4.79 5.24 9.85
CA HIS A 29 -3.45 5.49 9.30
C HIS A 29 -2.41 4.46 9.76
N ALA A 30 -2.47 4.03 11.03
CA ALA A 30 -1.57 3.01 11.56
C ALA A 30 -1.83 1.63 10.95
N PHE A 31 -3.10 1.29 10.72
CA PHE A 31 -3.50 0.03 10.10
C PHE A 31 -2.98 -0.09 8.67
N PHE A 32 -3.24 0.89 7.81
CA PHE A 32 -2.75 0.83 6.42
C PHE A 32 -1.23 0.96 6.30
N ARG A 33 -0.58 1.68 7.22
CA ARG A 33 0.88 1.70 7.32
C ARG A 33 1.43 0.31 7.65
N LEU A 34 0.80 -0.41 8.58
CA LEU A 34 1.19 -1.79 8.90
C LEU A 34 1.07 -2.68 7.65
N LEU A 35 -0.05 -2.60 6.93
CA LEU A 35 -0.26 -3.37 5.71
C LEU A 35 0.76 -3.06 4.60
N ALA A 36 1.25 -1.81 4.53
CA ALA A 36 2.25 -1.39 3.54
C ALA A 36 3.72 -1.71 3.92
N LEU A 37 3.97 -2.16 5.16
CA LEU A 37 5.34 -2.39 5.65
C LEU A 37 5.59 -3.84 6.11
N CYS A 38 4.60 -4.47 6.75
CA CYS A 38 4.72 -5.78 7.38
C CYS A 38 4.28 -6.90 6.43
N HIS A 39 5.08 -7.13 5.38
CA HIS A 39 4.86 -8.18 4.39
C HIS A 39 6.16 -8.56 3.68
N THR A 40 6.15 -9.67 2.95
CA THR A 40 7.28 -10.10 2.12
C THR A 40 7.15 -9.71 0.64
N VAL A 41 5.99 -9.17 0.22
CA VAL A 41 5.74 -8.67 -1.15
C VAL A 41 6.88 -7.78 -1.66
N MET A 42 7.26 -8.02 -2.91
CA MET A 42 8.25 -7.24 -3.66
C MET A 42 7.52 -6.29 -4.62
N ALA A 43 8.00 -5.05 -4.72
CA ALA A 43 7.51 -4.08 -5.68
C ALA A 43 8.51 -3.92 -6.84
N GLU A 44 7.99 -3.90 -8.06
CA GLU A 44 8.73 -3.64 -9.27
C GLU A 44 8.04 -2.52 -10.04
N GLU A 45 8.72 -1.40 -10.24
CA GLU A 45 8.23 -0.30 -11.08
C GLU A 45 8.87 -0.41 -12.46
N LYS A 46 8.09 -0.85 -13.46
CA LYS A 46 8.61 -1.05 -14.82
C LYS A 46 8.79 0.28 -15.56
N LYS A 47 7.88 1.21 -15.30
CA LYS A 47 7.81 2.58 -15.82
C LYS A 47 7.15 3.44 -14.75
N GLU A 48 7.36 4.75 -14.80
CA GLU A 48 6.70 5.67 -13.87
C GLU A 48 5.17 5.45 -13.89
N GLY A 49 4.61 5.09 -12.73
CA GLY A 49 3.17 4.80 -12.59
C GLY A 49 2.76 3.34 -12.82
N ASP A 50 3.66 2.46 -13.26
CA ASP A 50 3.41 1.03 -13.46
C ASP A 50 4.11 0.20 -12.38
N LEU A 51 3.53 0.26 -11.18
CA LEU A 51 4.00 -0.46 -9.99
C LEU A 51 3.30 -1.82 -9.88
N VAL A 52 4.08 -2.88 -9.98
CA VAL A 52 3.62 -4.28 -9.90
C VAL A 52 4.08 -4.92 -8.60
N TYR A 53 3.16 -5.57 -7.90
CA TYR A 53 3.44 -6.33 -6.68
C TYR A 53 3.57 -7.82 -6.97
N GLN A 54 4.67 -8.41 -6.51
CA GLN A 54 4.95 -9.84 -6.56
C GLN A 54 4.90 -10.38 -5.13
N ALA A 55 3.89 -11.20 -4.84
CA ALA A 55 3.65 -11.76 -3.51
C ALA A 55 3.81 -13.29 -3.56
N GLN A 56 4.34 -13.87 -2.47
CA GLN A 56 4.40 -15.33 -2.32
C GLN A 56 3.07 -15.93 -1.88
N SER A 57 2.20 -15.13 -1.26
CA SER A 57 0.83 -15.47 -0.89
C SER A 57 -0.15 -14.48 -1.55
N PRO A 58 -1.30 -14.95 -2.08
CA PRO A 58 -2.34 -14.08 -2.61
C PRO A 58 -2.90 -13.12 -1.54
N ASP A 59 -2.92 -13.55 -0.27
CA ASP A 59 -3.45 -12.75 0.83
C ASP A 59 -2.55 -11.54 1.12
N GLU A 60 -1.22 -11.76 1.18
CA GLU A 60 -0.28 -10.65 1.33
C GLU A 60 -0.41 -9.66 0.16
N GLY A 61 -0.51 -10.16 -1.07
CA GLY A 61 -0.69 -9.31 -2.26
C GLY A 61 -1.96 -8.46 -2.19
N ALA A 62 -3.07 -9.03 -1.72
CA ALA A 62 -4.32 -8.32 -1.53
C ALA A 62 -4.22 -7.23 -0.46
N LEU A 63 -3.57 -7.52 0.68
CA LEU A 63 -3.37 -6.55 1.77
C LEU A 63 -2.52 -5.35 1.34
N VAL A 64 -1.41 -5.59 0.63
CA VAL A 64 -0.55 -4.51 0.13
C VAL A 64 -1.25 -3.69 -0.96
N THR A 65 -2.06 -4.34 -1.80
CA THR A 65 -2.89 -3.65 -2.81
C THR A 65 -3.97 -2.79 -2.16
N ALA A 66 -4.61 -3.26 -1.09
CA ALA A 66 -5.56 -2.45 -0.32
C ALA A 66 -4.86 -1.21 0.25
N ALA A 67 -3.72 -1.37 0.92
CA ALA A 67 -2.94 -0.24 1.45
C ALA A 67 -2.57 0.78 0.36
N ARG A 68 -2.13 0.29 -0.80
CA ARG A 68 -1.84 1.11 -1.99
C ARG A 68 -3.03 1.95 -2.40
N ASN A 69 -4.24 1.39 -2.46
CA ASN A 69 -5.44 2.12 -2.87
C ASN A 69 -5.80 3.27 -1.91
N PHE A 70 -5.55 3.10 -0.60
CA PHE A 70 -5.72 4.14 0.41
C PHE A 70 -4.55 5.14 0.50
N GLY A 71 -3.59 5.11 -0.44
CA GLY A 71 -2.48 6.06 -0.50
C GLY A 71 -1.20 5.62 0.24
N PHE A 72 -1.18 4.41 0.81
CA PHE A 72 0.00 3.83 1.47
C PHE A 72 0.73 2.93 0.49
N VAL A 73 1.50 3.55 -0.40
CA VAL A 73 2.19 2.85 -1.49
C VAL A 73 3.56 2.35 -1.03
N PHE A 74 3.77 1.04 -1.10
CA PHE A 74 5.08 0.43 -0.92
C PHE A 74 5.85 0.41 -2.25
N ARG A 75 6.99 1.09 -2.35
CA ARG A 75 7.77 1.15 -3.60
C ARG A 75 9.03 0.30 -3.58
N SER A 76 9.80 0.37 -2.51
CA SER A 76 10.99 -0.45 -2.37
C SER A 76 11.47 -0.52 -0.93
N ARG A 77 12.37 -1.48 -0.65
CA ARG A 77 13.09 -1.59 0.63
C ARG A 77 14.42 -0.80 0.64
N LYS A 78 14.75 -0.06 -0.43
CA LYS A 78 16.07 0.57 -0.62
C LYS A 78 16.06 2.06 -0.96
N GLU A 79 14.90 2.71 -1.01
CA GLU A 79 14.82 4.12 -1.42
C GLU A 79 15.09 5.11 -0.26
N MET A 80 16.02 6.04 -0.53
CA MET A 80 16.24 7.27 0.23
C MET A 80 15.71 8.48 -0.57
N GLY A 81 14.80 9.28 -0.02
CA GLY A 81 14.19 10.44 -0.70
C GLY A 81 13.06 11.13 0.09
N ILE A 82 12.22 11.95 -0.57
CA ILE A 82 11.07 12.70 0.03
C ILE A 82 9.86 11.78 0.34
N GLN A 83 10.05 10.46 0.26
CA GLN A 83 9.12 9.45 0.77
C GLN A 83 9.48 9.09 2.21
N LYS A 84 8.51 8.64 3.02
CA LYS A 84 8.82 8.15 4.37
C LYS A 84 9.55 6.81 4.25
N SER A 85 10.87 6.84 4.45
CA SER A 85 11.68 5.64 4.58
C SER A 85 11.51 5.04 5.98
N TYR A 86 11.32 3.73 6.03
CA TYR A 86 11.31 2.94 7.28
C TYR A 86 12.46 1.95 7.22
N GLU A 87 13.20 1.84 8.31
CA GLU A 87 14.27 0.86 8.43
C GLU A 87 13.69 -0.52 8.79
N LEU A 88 13.95 -1.52 7.95
CA LEU A 88 13.57 -2.89 8.22
C LEU A 88 14.65 -3.55 9.09
N LEU A 89 14.36 -3.72 10.38
CA LEU A 89 15.32 -4.28 11.34
C LEU A 89 15.38 -5.82 11.26
N ALA A 90 14.23 -6.46 11.16
CA ALA A 90 14.11 -7.91 11.07
C ALA A 90 12.78 -8.30 10.42
N ILE A 91 12.77 -9.47 9.78
CA ILE A 91 11.54 -10.19 9.40
C ILE A 91 11.48 -11.41 10.31
N LEU A 92 10.32 -11.61 10.95
CA LEU A 92 10.00 -12.84 11.65
C LEU A 92 9.10 -13.64 10.73
N ASP A 93 9.64 -14.71 10.16
CA ASP A 93 8.91 -15.52 9.19
C ASP A 93 7.69 -16.18 9.83
N PHE A 94 6.60 -16.23 9.08
CA PHE A 94 5.40 -16.93 9.50
C PHE A 94 5.69 -18.44 9.54
N ASN A 95 5.50 -19.06 10.71
CA ASN A 95 5.62 -20.50 10.89
C ASN A 95 4.27 -21.09 11.28
N ASN A 96 4.01 -22.32 10.83
CA ASN A 96 2.77 -23.04 11.12
C ASN A 96 2.88 -23.88 12.40
#